data_AF-A0A2I0NX55-F1
#
_entry.id   AF-A0A2I0NX55-F1
#
_cell.length_a   1.000
_cell.length_b   1.000
_cell.length_c   1.000
_cell.angle_alpha   90.00
_cell.angle_beta   90.00
_cell.angle_gamma   90.00
#
_symmetry.space_group_name_H-M   'P 1'
#
loop_
_entity.id
_entity.type
_entity.pdbx_description
1 polymer ?
#
loop_
_entity_poly.entity_id
_entity_poly.type
_entity_poly.pdbx_seq_one_letter_code
_entity_poly.pdbx_strand_id
1 'polypeptide(L)'
;MVIGITCMVMTLGLVDVYPSLYNAKGSYHTTQMSVSGMEWFFENRIIETPLVGITVAPGRYADLLLSPTERKEQNLPNYMFTEHTGGRIDDRRPPVHFGYGNSLSLGDYYDRETDFITNRQDIEYYSVTRPELGELYWQNEDFQRLSNDPKVDKVYWNSEYTMWKIRP
;
A
#
# COMPACT_ATOMS: atom_id res chain seq x y z
N MET A 1 -43.43 -16.06 -29.28
CA MET A 1 -42.29 -15.13 -29.48
C MET A 1 -41.84 -14.44 -28.20
N VAL A 2 -42.62 -14.43 -27.11
CA VAL A 2 -42.21 -13.82 -25.82
C VAL A 2 -41.30 -14.74 -25.01
N ILE A 3 -41.57 -16.04 -24.96
CA ILE A 3 -40.80 -17.03 -24.18
C ILE A 3 -39.32 -17.15 -24.64
N GLY A 4 -39.06 -17.05 -25.95
CA GLY A 4 -37.71 -17.12 -26.49
C GLY A 4 -36.83 -15.92 -26.10
N ILE A 5 -37.43 -14.74 -26.00
CA ILE A 5 -36.74 -13.51 -25.57
C ILE A 5 -36.41 -13.60 -24.07
N THR A 6 -37.34 -14.10 -23.25
CA THR A 6 -37.11 -14.25 -21.81
C THR A 6 -36.00 -15.24 -21.50
N CYS A 7 -35.93 -16.38 -22.21
CA CYS A 7 -34.85 -17.36 -22.05
C CYS A 7 -33.49 -16.81 -22.50
N MET A 8 -33.44 -15.97 -23.54
CA MET A 8 -32.20 -15.35 -24.03
C MET A 8 -31.67 -14.27 -23.07
N VAL A 9 -32.54 -13.50 -22.42
CA VAL A 9 -32.13 -12.50 -21.41
C VAL A 9 -31.61 -13.18 -20.14
N MET A 10 -32.16 -14.33 -19.74
CA MET A 10 -31.67 -15.10 -18.59
C MET A 10 -30.29 -15.74 -18.84
N THR A 11 -29.99 -16.18 -20.06
CA THR A 11 -28.67 -16.75 -20.37
C THR A 11 -27.58 -15.70 -20.53
N LEU A 12 -27.90 -14.49 -21.01
CA LEU A 12 -26.97 -13.35 -21.03
C LEU A 12 -26.56 -12.91 -19.61
N GLY A 13 -27.48 -12.99 -18.64
CA GLY A 13 -27.20 -12.67 -17.24
C GLY A 13 -26.25 -13.66 -16.55
N LEU A 14 -26.05 -14.87 -17.07
CA LEU A 14 -25.10 -15.84 -16.49
C LEU A 14 -23.65 -15.61 -16.92
N VAL A 15 -23.43 -14.85 -18.01
CA VAL A 15 -22.08 -14.58 -18.54
C VAL A 15 -21.40 -13.39 -17.84
N ASP A 16 -22.16 -12.59 -17.10
CA ASP A 16 -21.67 -11.36 -16.43
C ASP A 16 -21.44 -11.50 -14.91
N VAL A 17 -21.76 -12.66 -14.32
CA VAL A 17 -21.77 -12.84 -12.85
C VAL A 17 -20.41 -13.21 -12.25
N TYR A 18 -19.43 -13.55 -13.08
CA TYR A 18 -18.03 -13.70 -12.65
C TYR A 18 -17.17 -12.66 -13.36
N PRO A 19 -17.00 -11.44 -12.79
CA PRO A 19 -15.96 -10.56 -13.27
C PRO A 19 -14.65 -11.34 -13.19
N SER A 20 -14.04 -11.60 -14.35
CA SER A 20 -12.76 -12.31 -14.38
C SER A 20 -11.75 -11.53 -13.54
N LEU A 21 -10.87 -12.24 -12.82
CA LEU A 21 -9.73 -11.65 -12.10
C LEU A 21 -8.90 -10.68 -12.98
N TYR A 22 -8.98 -10.80 -14.31
CA TYR A 22 -8.33 -9.92 -15.27
C TYR A 22 -8.95 -8.52 -15.36
N ASN A 23 -10.23 -8.35 -15.01
CA ASN A 23 -10.91 -7.06 -15.01
C ASN A 23 -10.77 -6.31 -13.68
N ALA A 24 -10.44 -7.00 -12.58
CA ALA A 24 -10.15 -6.42 -11.27
C ALA A 24 -8.71 -5.89 -11.15
N LYS A 25 -8.19 -5.25 -12.20
CA LYS A 25 -6.87 -4.60 -12.12
C LYS A 25 -7.03 -3.23 -11.47
N GLY A 26 -6.30 -3.01 -10.37
CA GLY A 26 -6.16 -1.68 -9.79
C GLY A 26 -5.66 -0.70 -10.86
N SER A 27 -6.24 0.49 -10.90
CA SER A 27 -5.81 1.52 -11.83
C SER A 27 -4.36 1.92 -11.52
N TYR A 28 -3.51 1.99 -12.55
CA TYR A 28 -2.15 2.52 -12.42
C TYR A 28 -2.11 4.06 -12.37
N HIS A 29 -3.27 4.72 -12.36
CA HIS A 29 -3.36 6.17 -12.38
C HIS A 29 -3.17 6.76 -10.98
N THR A 30 -2.34 7.79 -10.92
CA THR A 30 -2.18 8.64 -9.73
C THR A 30 -3.46 9.43 -9.49
N THR A 31 -3.99 9.38 -8.26
CA THR A 31 -5.18 10.14 -7.86
C THR A 31 -4.79 11.45 -7.22
N GLN A 32 -5.73 12.39 -7.09
CA GLN A 32 -5.48 13.63 -6.33
C GLN A 32 -5.20 13.35 -4.85
N MET A 33 -5.85 12.33 -4.26
CA MET A 33 -5.60 11.94 -2.88
C MET A 33 -4.22 11.32 -2.69
N SER A 34 -3.69 10.58 -3.68
CA SER A 34 -2.33 10.07 -3.58
C SER A 34 -1.29 11.18 -3.69
N VAL A 35 -1.50 12.19 -4.54
CA VAL A 35 -0.65 13.38 -4.62
C VAL A 35 -0.70 14.17 -3.31
N SER A 36 -1.89 14.51 -2.81
CA SER A 36 -2.06 15.25 -1.56
C SER A 36 -1.48 14.51 -0.34
N GLY A 37 -1.61 13.18 -0.32
CA GLY A 37 -0.96 12.36 0.70
C GLY A 37 0.56 12.50 0.63
N MET A 38 1.15 12.36 -0.55
CA MET A 38 2.62 12.47 -0.69
C MET A 38 3.14 13.89 -0.43
N GLU A 39 2.37 14.92 -0.78
CA GLU A 39 2.67 16.32 -0.43
C GLU A 39 2.76 16.48 1.09
N TRP A 40 1.73 16.05 1.84
CA TRP A 40 1.77 16.08 3.30
C TRP A 40 2.97 15.28 3.85
N PHE A 41 3.28 14.12 3.27
CA PHE A 41 4.41 13.31 3.69
C PHE A 41 5.74 14.07 3.57
N PHE A 42 5.99 14.71 2.43
CA PHE A 42 7.23 15.46 2.20
C PHE A 42 7.35 16.68 3.11
N GLU A 43 6.24 17.36 3.39
CA GLU A 43 6.22 18.54 4.26
C GLU A 43 6.44 18.20 5.75
N ASN A 44 6.01 17.01 6.20
CA ASN A 44 5.94 16.68 7.63
C ASN A 44 6.96 15.63 8.08
N ARG A 45 7.62 14.92 7.15
CA ARG A 45 8.59 13.88 7.54
C ARG A 45 9.90 14.48 8.03
N ILE A 46 10.56 13.71 8.89
CA ILE A 46 11.96 13.92 9.27
C ILE A 46 12.81 13.09 8.30
N ILE A 47 13.78 13.73 7.62
CA ILE A 47 14.52 13.09 6.52
C ILE A 47 15.30 11.86 7.00
N GLU A 48 15.82 11.92 8.22
CA GLU A 48 16.64 10.89 8.86
C GLU A 48 15.82 9.66 9.30
N THR A 49 14.50 9.80 9.41
CA THR A 49 13.58 8.71 9.78
C THR A 49 13.42 7.76 8.60
N PRO A 50 13.71 6.44 8.76
CA PRO A 50 13.49 5.45 7.73
C PRO A 50 12.05 5.41 7.27
N LEU A 51 11.85 5.02 6.01
CA LEU A 51 10.53 4.81 5.44
C LEU A 51 10.38 3.36 5.01
N VAL A 52 9.27 2.75 5.42
CA VAL A 52 8.78 1.47 4.91
C VAL A 52 7.41 1.63 4.26
N GLY A 53 7.06 0.68 3.41
CA GLY A 53 5.77 0.64 2.73
C GLY A 53 5.67 -0.57 1.81
N ILE A 54 4.47 -0.88 1.29
CA ILE A 54 4.28 -2.08 0.47
C ILE A 54 4.47 -1.76 -1.02
N THR A 55 3.49 -1.12 -1.67
CA THR A 55 3.62 -0.71 -3.09
C THR A 55 3.81 0.79 -3.30
N VAL A 56 3.84 1.58 -2.22
CA VAL A 56 4.03 3.03 -2.30
C VAL A 56 5.34 3.38 -3.02
N ALA A 57 5.29 4.46 -3.80
CA ALA A 57 6.34 4.84 -4.75
C ALA A 57 6.81 6.29 -4.54
N PRO A 58 7.34 6.65 -3.35
CA PRO A 58 7.58 8.04 -2.98
C PRO A 58 8.58 8.74 -3.91
N GLY A 59 9.59 8.06 -4.44
CA GLY A 59 10.53 8.66 -5.41
C GLY A 59 9.83 9.19 -6.67
N ARG A 60 8.77 8.51 -7.13
CA ARG A 60 7.97 8.98 -8.28
C ARG A 60 7.17 10.24 -7.96
N TYR A 61 6.74 10.40 -6.72
CA TYR A 61 6.07 11.63 -6.27
C TYR A 61 7.08 12.74 -6.00
N ALA A 62 8.29 12.41 -5.55
CA ALA A 62 9.36 13.38 -5.39
C ALA A 62 9.75 14.03 -6.73
N ASP A 63 9.71 13.28 -7.83
CA ASP A 63 9.91 13.82 -9.19
C ASP A 63 8.87 14.87 -9.59
N LEU A 64 7.65 14.79 -9.02
CA LEU A 64 6.54 15.69 -9.32
C LEU A 64 6.48 16.88 -8.35
N LEU A 65 6.69 16.62 -7.06
CA LEU A 65 6.37 17.55 -5.97
C LEU A 65 7.58 18.35 -5.48
N LEU A 66 8.80 17.86 -5.69
CA LEU A 66 10.00 18.45 -5.10
C LEU A 66 10.93 19.05 -6.13
N SER A 67 11.71 20.05 -5.70
CA SER A 67 12.84 20.52 -6.49
C SER A 67 13.92 19.43 -6.60
N PRO A 68 14.81 19.51 -7.61
CA PRO A 68 15.91 18.54 -7.75
C PRO A 68 16.82 18.44 -6.52
N THR A 69 16.98 19.54 -5.77
CA THR A 69 17.77 19.59 -4.54
C THR A 69 17.06 18.84 -3.41
N GLU A 70 15.81 19.17 -3.13
CA GLU A 70 15.01 18.51 -2.09
C GLU A 70 14.85 17.02 -2.38
N ARG A 71 14.58 16.64 -3.64
CA ARG A 71 14.52 15.23 -4.05
C ARG A 71 15.81 14.48 -3.73
N LYS A 72 16.96 15.10 -3.98
CA LYS A 72 18.27 14.51 -3.71
C LYS A 72 18.51 14.37 -2.19
N GLU A 73 18.09 15.34 -1.40
CA GLU A 73 18.18 15.30 0.07
C GLU A 73 17.29 14.21 0.66
N GLN A 74 16.06 14.07 0.15
CA GLN A 74 15.09 13.06 0.57
C GLN A 74 15.58 11.64 0.29
N ASN A 75 16.28 11.44 -0.85
CA ASN A 75 16.92 10.18 -1.25
C ASN A 75 16.00 8.94 -1.11
N LEU A 76 14.74 9.08 -1.53
CA LEU A 76 13.74 8.03 -1.45
C LEU A 76 13.71 7.18 -2.73
N PRO A 77 13.43 5.87 -2.61
CA PRO A 77 13.38 4.98 -3.76
C PRO A 77 12.08 5.17 -4.53
N ASN A 78 12.11 4.85 -5.82
CA ASN A 78 10.91 4.87 -6.65
C ASN A 78 9.89 3.82 -6.24
N TYR A 79 10.31 2.69 -5.67
CA TYR A 79 9.43 1.66 -5.12
C TYR A 79 10.06 1.08 -3.84
N MET A 80 9.23 0.57 -2.93
CA MET A 80 9.70 -0.05 -1.68
C MET A 80 10.38 -1.41 -1.88
N PHE A 81 10.23 -2.01 -3.05
CA PHE A 81 10.91 -3.23 -3.45
C PHE A 81 11.59 -2.97 -4.79
N THR A 82 12.91 -2.82 -4.84
CA THR A 82 13.63 -2.63 -6.11
C THR A 82 15.00 -3.28 -6.04
N GLU A 83 15.39 -3.91 -7.14
CA GLU A 83 16.76 -4.35 -7.38
C GLU A 83 17.60 -3.14 -7.79
N HIS A 84 18.66 -2.85 -7.02
CA HIS A 84 19.61 -1.80 -7.37
C HIS A 84 20.60 -2.28 -8.44
N THR A 85 21.15 -1.33 -9.18
CA THR A 85 22.29 -1.56 -10.08
C THR A 85 23.45 -2.18 -9.28
N GLY A 86 23.76 -3.45 -9.55
CA GLY A 86 24.72 -4.24 -8.77
C GLY A 86 24.12 -5.48 -8.06
N GLY A 87 22.84 -5.80 -8.28
CA GLY A 87 22.22 -7.07 -7.88
C GLY A 87 21.77 -7.13 -6.42
N ARG A 88 21.76 -5.99 -5.70
CA ARG A 88 21.27 -5.93 -4.32
C ARG A 88 19.81 -5.49 -4.31
N ILE A 89 18.93 -6.32 -3.78
CA ILE A 89 17.54 -5.95 -3.50
C ILE A 89 17.54 -5.11 -2.21
N ASP A 90 17.04 -3.89 -2.29
CA ASP A 90 16.70 -3.08 -1.11
C ASP A 90 15.19 -3.23 -0.90
N ASP A 91 14.84 -4.16 -0.02
CA ASP A 91 13.46 -4.41 0.35
C ASP A 91 13.12 -3.61 1.60
N ARG A 92 12.35 -2.54 1.40
CA ARG A 92 11.85 -1.64 2.44
C ARG A 92 10.39 -1.94 2.79
N ARG A 93 9.92 -3.15 2.48
CA ARG A 93 8.59 -3.60 2.91
C ARG A 93 8.63 -3.99 4.39
N PRO A 94 7.53 -3.80 5.13
CA PRO A 94 7.43 -4.28 6.50
C PRO A 94 7.47 -5.81 6.54
N PRO A 95 7.65 -6.43 7.72
CA PRO A 95 7.52 -7.87 7.88
C PRO A 95 6.18 -8.38 7.34
N VAL A 96 6.17 -9.62 6.86
CA VAL A 96 4.96 -10.36 6.51
C VAL A 96 4.01 -10.38 7.72
N HIS A 97 2.72 -10.16 7.46
CA HIS A 97 1.67 -9.96 8.47
C HIS A 97 2.00 -8.89 9.51
N PHE A 98 2.83 -7.91 9.14
CA PHE A 98 3.39 -6.90 10.05
C PHE A 98 4.08 -7.51 11.28
N GLY A 99 4.51 -8.78 11.19
CA GLY A 99 5.17 -9.50 12.28
C GLY A 99 4.21 -10.06 13.33
N TYR A 100 2.90 -9.90 13.16
CA TYR A 100 1.89 -10.26 14.17
C TYR A 100 1.76 -11.75 14.48
N GLY A 101 2.36 -12.62 13.66
CA GLY A 101 2.47 -14.05 13.97
C GLY A 101 3.49 -14.36 15.08
N ASN A 102 4.49 -13.50 15.30
CA ASN A 102 5.56 -13.72 16.27
C ASN A 102 5.68 -12.60 17.32
N SER A 103 5.07 -11.43 17.09
CA SER A 103 5.09 -10.32 18.04
C SER A 103 3.71 -9.70 18.27
N LEU A 104 3.58 -8.98 19.39
CA LEU A 104 2.36 -8.25 19.72
C LEU A 104 2.26 -6.93 18.94
N SER A 105 3.41 -6.34 18.58
CA SER A 105 3.51 -5.06 17.89
C SER A 105 4.44 -5.14 16.67
N LEU A 106 4.11 -4.39 15.62
CA LEU A 106 5.00 -4.14 14.48
C LEU A 106 6.27 -3.41 14.92
N GLY A 107 6.18 -2.58 15.97
CA GLY A 107 7.30 -1.83 16.53
C GLY A 107 8.47 -2.70 16.99
N ASP A 108 8.19 -3.92 17.42
CA ASP A 108 9.21 -4.86 17.92
C ASP A 108 10.22 -5.31 16.84
N TYR A 109 9.98 -4.97 15.57
CA TYR A 109 10.86 -5.29 14.43
C TYR A 109 11.80 -4.14 14.04
N TYR A 110 11.72 -3.00 14.72
CA TYR A 110 12.51 -1.81 14.39
C TYR A 110 13.29 -1.33 15.60
N ASP A 111 14.57 -0.97 15.40
CA ASP A 111 15.45 -0.46 16.48
C ASP A 111 15.30 1.05 16.73
N ARG A 112 14.57 1.74 15.85
CA ARG A 112 14.35 3.19 15.88
C ARG A 112 13.02 3.55 15.26
N GLU A 113 12.57 4.78 15.54
CA GLU A 113 11.36 5.30 14.90
C GLU A 113 11.43 5.15 13.39
N THR A 114 10.34 4.67 12.79
CA THR A 114 10.24 4.41 11.35
C THR A 114 8.89 4.91 10.84
N ASP A 115 8.93 5.66 9.74
CA ASP A 115 7.74 6.07 8.99
C ASP A 115 7.21 4.88 8.21
N PHE A 116 5.90 4.68 8.25
CA PHE A 116 5.24 3.66 7.45
C PHE A 116 4.06 4.25 6.69
N ILE A 117 3.98 3.94 5.41
CA ILE A 117 2.88 4.37 4.56
C ILE A 117 2.12 3.14 4.06
N THR A 118 0.83 3.09 4.38
CA THR A 118 -0.12 2.17 3.76
C THR A 118 -1.03 2.93 2.80
N ASN A 119 -1.51 2.24 1.77
CA ASN A 119 -2.51 2.78 0.87
C ASN A 119 -3.68 1.81 0.70
N ARG A 120 -4.83 2.33 0.27
CA ARG A 120 -6.05 1.57 0.04
C ARG A 120 -5.87 0.48 -1.03
N GLN A 121 -5.03 0.73 -2.03
CA GLN A 121 -4.77 -0.24 -3.10
C GLN A 121 -4.09 -1.51 -2.56
N ASP A 122 -3.16 -1.40 -1.61
CA ASP A 122 -2.54 -2.55 -0.96
C ASP A 122 -3.60 -3.37 -0.21
N ILE A 123 -4.47 -2.71 0.55
CA ILE A 123 -5.56 -3.35 1.29
C ILE A 123 -6.50 -4.09 0.32
N GLU A 124 -6.98 -3.41 -0.73
CA GLU A 124 -7.87 -4.00 -1.74
C GLU A 124 -7.20 -5.13 -2.51
N TYR A 125 -5.90 -5.00 -2.81
CA TYR A 125 -5.14 -6.02 -3.53
C TYR A 125 -5.13 -7.33 -2.75
N TYR A 126 -4.79 -7.31 -1.47
CA TYR A 126 -4.71 -8.53 -0.68
C TYR A 126 -6.05 -9.04 -0.14
N SER A 127 -7.07 -8.19 -0.02
CA SER A 127 -8.37 -8.61 0.53
C SER A 127 -9.42 -8.96 -0.52
N VAL A 128 -9.32 -8.39 -1.72
CA VAL A 128 -10.33 -8.54 -2.78
C VAL A 128 -9.73 -9.13 -4.05
N THR A 129 -8.66 -8.53 -4.56
CA THR A 129 -8.13 -8.90 -5.89
C THR A 129 -7.32 -10.19 -5.86
N ARG A 130 -6.54 -10.42 -4.81
CA ARG A 130 -5.62 -11.55 -4.64
C ARG A 130 -5.65 -12.08 -3.19
N PRO A 131 -6.82 -12.53 -2.69
CA PRO A 131 -6.94 -13.07 -1.34
C PRO A 131 -6.02 -14.27 -1.08
N GLU A 132 -5.67 -15.04 -2.11
CA GLU A 132 -4.73 -16.15 -2.01
C GLU A 132 -3.30 -15.71 -1.63
N LEU A 133 -2.94 -14.45 -1.92
CA LEU A 133 -1.67 -13.86 -1.49
C LEU A 133 -1.76 -13.29 -0.09
N GLY A 134 -2.97 -13.07 0.43
CA GLY A 134 -3.19 -12.55 1.77
C GLY A 134 -2.60 -13.46 2.84
N GLU A 135 -2.75 -14.78 2.69
CA GLU A 135 -2.18 -15.80 3.60
C GLU A 135 -0.64 -15.84 3.60
N LEU A 136 0.00 -15.33 2.56
CA LEU A 136 1.46 -15.37 2.41
C LEU A 136 2.14 -14.04 2.75
N TYR A 137 1.40 -12.93 2.71
CA TYR A 137 1.95 -11.58 2.81
C TYR A 137 1.22 -10.72 3.83
N TRP A 138 0.10 -10.11 3.46
CA TRP A 138 -0.67 -9.24 4.35
C TRP A 138 -2.15 -9.46 4.09
N GLN A 139 -2.97 -9.49 5.13
CA GLN A 139 -4.42 -9.63 5.05
C GLN A 139 -5.10 -8.41 5.65
N ASN A 140 -6.40 -8.25 5.40
CA ASN A 140 -7.18 -7.09 5.87
C ASN A 140 -7.06 -6.89 7.39
N GLU A 141 -7.06 -7.99 8.14
CA GLU A 141 -6.96 -8.02 9.60
C GLU A 141 -5.63 -7.42 10.08
N ASP A 142 -4.54 -7.60 9.33
CA ASP A 142 -3.25 -7.01 9.67
C ASP A 142 -3.31 -5.48 9.58
N PHE A 143 -3.93 -4.94 8.52
CA PHE A 143 -4.10 -3.50 8.34
C PHE A 143 -5.04 -2.90 9.41
N GLN A 144 -6.08 -3.64 9.82
CA GLN A 144 -6.97 -3.21 10.90
C GLN A 144 -6.24 -3.18 12.24
N ARG A 145 -5.37 -4.16 12.50
CA ARG A 145 -4.61 -4.27 13.74
C ARG A 145 -3.64 -3.11 13.97
N LEU A 146 -3.11 -2.48 12.91
CA LEU A 146 -2.26 -1.29 13.01
C LEU A 146 -2.89 -0.16 13.86
N SER A 147 -4.22 0.00 13.81
CA SER A 147 -4.89 1.07 14.58
C SER A 147 -4.98 0.78 16.09
N ASN A 148 -4.77 -0.46 16.50
CA ASN A 148 -4.79 -0.90 17.90
C ASN A 148 -3.40 -1.35 18.40
N ASP A 149 -2.38 -1.19 17.59
CA ASP A 149 -1.02 -1.57 17.93
C ASP A 149 -0.39 -0.53 18.87
N PRO A 150 0.10 -0.93 20.06
CA PRO A 150 0.56 0.02 21.09
C PRO A 150 1.79 0.84 20.69
N LYS A 151 2.54 0.42 19.66
CA LYS A 151 3.74 1.12 19.19
C LYS A 151 3.58 1.72 17.79
N VAL A 152 2.35 1.78 17.27
CA VAL A 152 2.08 2.37 15.96
C VAL A 152 1.06 3.49 16.10
N ASP A 153 1.45 4.70 15.74
CA ASP A 153 0.57 5.87 15.80
C ASP A 153 0.19 6.31 14.39
N LYS A 154 -1.13 6.48 14.16
CA LYS A 154 -1.63 7.09 12.92
C LYS A 154 -1.44 8.60 12.99
N VAL A 155 -0.67 9.16 12.06
CA VAL A 155 -0.38 10.60 12.03
C VAL A 155 -1.09 11.35 10.91
N TYR A 156 -1.51 10.64 9.86
CA TYR A 156 -2.26 11.21 8.74
C TYR A 156 -3.15 10.17 8.07
N TRP A 157 -4.29 10.62 7.53
CA TRP A 157 -5.16 9.80 6.70
C TRP A 157 -5.99 10.67 5.75
N ASN A 158 -6.09 10.26 4.49
CA ASN A 158 -6.92 10.94 3.48
C ASN A 158 -7.79 9.98 2.65
N SER A 159 -8.29 8.91 3.27
CA SER A 159 -9.07 7.83 2.64
C SER A 159 -8.27 6.90 1.72
N GLU A 160 -7.26 7.39 1.00
CA GLU A 160 -6.41 6.54 0.15
C GLU A 160 -5.06 6.21 0.75
N TYR A 161 -4.44 7.16 1.44
CA TYR A 161 -3.16 6.98 2.10
C TYR A 161 -3.34 7.12 3.61
N THR A 162 -2.60 6.28 4.33
CA THR A 162 -2.47 6.39 5.78
C THR A 162 -1.00 6.40 6.12
N MET A 163 -0.59 7.32 6.98
CA MET A 163 0.78 7.41 7.46
C MET A 163 0.83 7.11 8.94
N TRP A 164 1.87 6.38 9.29
CA TRP A 164 2.06 5.82 10.61
C TRP A 164 3.47 6.12 11.09
N LYS A 165 3.60 6.31 12.40
CA LYS A 165 4.86 6.33 13.12
C LYS A 165 4.99 5.02 13.88
N ILE A 166 6.03 4.26 13.60
CA ILE A 166 6.36 3.03 14.30
C ILE A 166 7.42 3.35 15.34
N ARG A 167 7.16 3.04 16.61
CA ARG A 167 8.09 3.20 17.72
C ARG A 167 8.71 1.83 18.09
N PRO A 168 10.00 1.78 18.47
CA PRO A 168 10.64 0.54 18.92
C PRO A 168 10.09 0.01 20.25
#